data_AF-A0A975J080-F1
#
_entry.id   AF-A0A975J080-F1
#
_cell.length_a   1.000
_cell.length_b   1.000
_cell.length_c   1.000
_cell.angle_alpha   90.00
_cell.angle_beta   90.00
_cell.angle_gamma   90.00
#
_symmetry.space_group_name_H-M   'P 1'
#
loop_
_entity.id
_entity.type
_entity.pdbx_description
1 polymer ?
#
loop_
_entity_poly.entity_id
_entity_poly.type
_entity_poly.pdbx_seq_one_letter_code
_entity_poly.pdbx_strand_id
1 'polypeptide(L)'
;MNIVRISCKACDTPLAISEGIRHLTCHRCGARLEVSYDARSILVSIAEASENQTEVEILKLRMQLERLDEERRHAQDILRVRREFNWSRGPAIANSEDFGFLLLVIGLVVAVMSLVHGLFFPESLVGLAMAVIGVICRLKGCEATAKEEADYARRRQDLVSRIHALQHPSDGEDAPSAKLREKVGQ
;
A
#
# COMPACT_ATOMS: atom_id res chain seq x y z
N MET A 1 9.15 23.14 -31.02
CA MET A 1 9.73 22.04 -30.23
C MET A 1 9.31 20.74 -30.89
N ASN A 2 10.25 20.02 -31.50
CA ASN A 2 9.97 18.73 -32.11
C ASN A 2 10.17 17.63 -31.06
N ILE A 3 9.18 16.74 -30.96
CA ILE A 3 9.18 15.60 -30.05
C ILE A 3 9.37 14.35 -30.90
N VAL A 4 10.45 13.61 -30.64
CA VAL A 4 10.74 12.34 -31.30
C VAL A 4 10.31 11.20 -30.38
N ARG A 5 9.64 10.20 -30.96
CA ARG A 5 9.31 8.96 -30.26
C ARG A 5 10.39 7.92 -30.53
N ILE A 6 11.00 7.40 -29.47
CA ILE A 6 11.98 6.32 -29.52
C ILE A 6 11.57 5.20 -28.56
N SER A 7 11.93 3.95 -28.86
CA SER A 7 11.72 2.84 -27.93
C SER A 7 12.98 2.61 -27.10
N CYS A 8 12.81 2.33 -25.81
CA CYS A 8 13.93 1.94 -24.94
C CYS A 8 14.53 0.61 -25.42
N LYS A 9 15.81 0.58 -25.76
CA LYS A 9 16.50 -0.63 -26.21
C LYS A 9 16.57 -1.74 -25.15
N ALA A 10 16.36 -1.42 -23.87
CA ALA A 10 16.43 -2.37 -22.77
C ALA A 10 15.08 -2.99 -22.38
N CYS A 11 13.96 -2.31 -22.62
CA CYS A 11 12.63 -2.75 -22.14
C CYS A 11 11.48 -2.47 -23.11
N ASP A 12 11.79 -2.08 -24.35
CA ASP A 12 10.87 -1.77 -25.45
C ASP A 12 9.76 -0.76 -25.12
N THR A 13 9.97 0.04 -24.07
CA THR A 13 8.98 1.02 -23.64
C THR A 13 9.09 2.29 -24.51
N PRO A 14 7.98 2.81 -25.04
CA PRO A 14 7.98 4.02 -25.84
C PRO A 14 8.30 5.24 -24.98
N LEU A 15 9.25 6.05 -25.43
CA LEU A 15 9.72 7.28 -24.81
C LEU A 15 9.53 8.44 -25.78
N ALA A 16 9.07 9.57 -25.27
CA ALA A 16 8.98 10.82 -26.02
C ALA A 16 10.09 11.76 -25.54
N ILE A 17 10.99 12.14 -26.43
CA ILE A 17 12.12 13.04 -26.14
C ILE A 17 12.08 14.28 -27.01
N SER A 18 12.51 15.42 -26.49
CA SER A 18 12.75 16.61 -27.30
C SER A 18 14.03 16.48 -28.10
N GLU A 19 14.05 16.99 -29.33
CA GLU A 19 15.28 17.09 -30.13
C GLU A 19 16.39 17.83 -29.35
N GLY A 20 17.59 17.25 -29.31
CA GLY A 20 18.77 17.82 -28.67
C GLY A 20 19.18 17.19 -27.33
N ILE A 21 18.41 16.24 -26.80
CA ILE A 21 18.78 15.51 -25.57
C ILE A 21 19.73 14.36 -25.93
N ARG A 22 20.99 14.41 -25.45
CA ARG A 22 22.00 13.36 -25.68
C ARG A 22 21.92 12.19 -24.69
N HIS A 23 21.47 12.45 -23.46
CA HIS A 23 21.38 11.42 -22.41
C HIS A 23 19.98 11.44 -21.81
N LEU A 24 19.35 10.26 -21.72
CA LEU A 24 18.04 10.07 -21.11
C LEU A 24 18.08 8.87 -20.16
N THR A 25 17.25 8.87 -19.13
CA THR A 25 17.06 7.70 -18.26
C THR A 25 15.66 7.16 -18.47
N CYS A 26 15.53 5.87 -18.78
CA CYS A 26 14.21 5.27 -18.93
C CYS A 26 13.50 5.20 -17.57
N HIS A 27 12.34 5.85 -17.44
CA HIS A 27 11.56 5.82 -16.19
C HIS A 27 11.08 4.41 -15.79
N ARG A 28 11.00 3.48 -16.73
CA ARG A 28 10.48 2.13 -16.48
C ARG A 28 11.56 1.16 -16.00
N CYS A 29 12.72 1.13 -16.67
CA CYS A 29 13.80 0.19 -16.36
C CYS A 29 15.03 0.83 -15.73
N GLY A 30 15.09 2.16 -15.62
CA GLY A 30 16.25 2.88 -15.09
C GLY A 30 17.47 2.92 -16.00
N ALA A 31 17.41 2.31 -17.20
CA ALA A 31 18.55 2.28 -18.11
C ALA A 31 18.91 3.70 -18.60
N ARG A 32 20.20 4.04 -18.53
CA ARG A 32 20.75 5.23 -19.18
C ARG A 32 20.94 4.95 -20.66
N LEU A 33 20.31 5.79 -21.47
CA LEU A 33 20.34 5.71 -22.92
C LEU A 33 21.11 6.93 -23.43
N GLU A 34 22.05 6.69 -24.32
CA GLU A 34 22.67 7.71 -25.12
C GLU A 34 21.98 7.76 -26.47
N VAL A 35 21.56 8.97 -26.85
CA VAL A 35 20.85 9.24 -28.10
C VAL A 35 21.80 10.02 -29.00
N SER A 36 22.35 9.34 -30.00
CA SER A 36 23.15 9.97 -31.04
C SER A 36 22.26 10.27 -32.25
N TYR A 37 22.13 11.56 -32.57
CA TYR A 37 21.44 12.02 -33.76
C TYR A 37 22.42 11.99 -34.94
N ASP A 38 22.23 11.06 -35.87
CA ASP A 38 22.94 11.05 -37.15
C ASP A 38 22.02 11.63 -38.24
N ALA A 39 22.60 12.19 -39.30
CA ALA A 39 21.89 13.00 -40.30
C ALA A 39 20.72 12.27 -41.02
N ARG A 40 20.63 10.95 -40.88
CA ARG A 40 19.57 10.09 -41.44
C ARG A 40 18.95 9.10 -40.44
N SER A 41 19.45 9.03 -39.20
CA SER A 41 18.99 8.04 -38.23
C SER A 41 19.26 8.45 -36.79
N ILE A 42 18.35 8.09 -35.91
CA ILE A 42 18.53 8.27 -34.46
C ILE A 42 19.00 6.93 -33.92
N LEU A 43 20.27 6.87 -33.50
CA LEU A 43 20.82 5.70 -32.82
C LEU A 43 20.62 5.86 -31.32
N VAL A 44 20.09 4.82 -30.69
CA VAL A 44 19.98 4.72 -29.23
C VAL A 44 20.93 3.62 -28.76
N SER A 45 22.02 4.00 -28.12
CA SER A 45 22.95 3.09 -27.45
C SER A 45 22.65 3.05 -25.95
N ILE A 46 22.85 1.88 -25.33
CA ILE A 46 22.84 1.79 -23.88
C ILE A 46 24.21 2.31 -23.45
N ALA A 47 24.25 3.50 -22.84
CA ALA A 47 25.46 3.98 -22.21
C ALA A 47 25.72 3.04 -21.04
N GLU A 48 26.83 2.29 -21.11
CA GLU A 48 27.35 1.32 -20.13
C GLU A 48 26.33 0.95 -19.05
N ALA A 49 25.69 -0.21 -19.22
CA ALA A 49 24.80 -0.79 -18.22
C ALA A 49 25.47 -0.66 -16.85
N SER A 50 24.96 0.22 -15.99
CA SER A 50 25.63 0.52 -14.74
C SER A 50 25.73 -0.78 -13.95
N GLU A 51 26.96 -1.29 -13.81
CA GLU A 51 27.33 -2.47 -13.02
C GLU A 51 27.06 -2.29 -11.51
N ASN A 52 26.44 -1.18 -11.10
CA ASN A 52 25.99 -0.96 -9.75
C ASN A 52 24.78 -1.86 -9.46
N GLN A 53 25.06 -3.11 -9.08
CA GLN A 53 24.07 -4.08 -8.57
C GLN A 53 23.17 -3.44 -7.50
N THR A 54 23.72 -2.53 -6.69
CA THR A 54 23.02 -1.73 -5.69
C THR A 54 21.93 -0.83 -6.29
N GLU A 55 22.17 -0.17 -7.41
CA GLU A 55 21.15 0.67 -8.08
C GLU A 55 20.00 -0.16 -8.63
N VAL A 56 20.32 -1.35 -9.19
CA VAL A 56 19.30 -2.29 -9.68
C VAL A 56 18.47 -2.85 -8.53
N GLU A 57 19.09 -3.14 -7.38
CA GLU A 57 18.39 -3.58 -6.17
C GLU A 57 17.49 -2.50 -5.58
N ILE A 58 17.96 -1.25 -5.49
CA ILE A 58 17.15 -0.11 -5.06
C ILE A 58 15.94 0.06 -5.99
N LEU A 59 16.14 -0.06 -7.30
CA LEU A 59 15.04 0.06 -8.27
C LEU A 59 14.00 -1.06 -8.09
N LYS A 60 14.44 -2.30 -7.87
CA LYS A 60 13.54 -3.44 -7.58
C LYS A 60 12.71 -3.20 -6.31
N LEU A 61 13.35 -2.74 -5.24
CA LEU A 61 12.64 -2.43 -3.98
C LEU A 61 11.65 -1.29 -4.15
N ARG A 62 11.99 -0.26 -4.93
CA ARG A 62 11.06 0.84 -5.26
C ARG A 62 9.85 0.35 -6.05
N MET A 63 10.04 -0.53 -7.05
CA MET A 63 8.93 -1.14 -7.78
C MET A 63 8.06 -2.02 -6.88
N GLN A 64 8.65 -2.73 -5.92
CA GLN A 64 7.87 -3.50 -4.94
C GLN A 64 7.04 -2.61 -4.03
N LEU A 65 7.60 -1.47 -3.60
CA LEU A 65 6.88 -0.47 -2.81
C LEU A 65 5.70 0.11 -3.61
N GLU A 66 5.92 0.48 -4.87
CA GLU A 66 4.87 1.01 -5.75
C GLU A 66 3.76 -0.01 -5.98
N ARG A 67 4.10 -1.28 -6.22
CA ARG A 67 3.10 -2.36 -6.32
C ARG A 67 2.30 -2.53 -5.04
N LEU A 68 2.95 -2.49 -3.89
CA LEU A 68 2.28 -2.61 -2.59
C LEU A 68 1.30 -1.43 -2.35
N ASP A 69 1.71 -0.22 -2.72
CA ASP A 69 0.86 0.97 -2.62
C ASP A 69 -0.31 0.91 -3.60
N GLU A 70 -0.08 0.42 -4.82
CA GLU A 70 -1.13 0.25 -5.84
C GLU A 70 -2.14 -0.83 -5.43
N GLU A 71 -1.69 -1.97 -4.90
CA GLU A 71 -2.57 -3.02 -4.36
C GLU A 71 -3.48 -2.46 -3.25
N ARG A 72 -2.93 -1.64 -2.35
CA ARG A 72 -3.72 -0.99 -1.29
C ARG A 72 -4.74 0.00 -1.87
N ARG A 73 -4.36 0.80 -2.86
CA ARG A 73 -5.29 1.73 -3.55
C ARG A 73 -6.41 0.96 -4.24
N HIS A 74 -6.07 -0.10 -4.97
CA HIS A 74 -7.04 -0.96 -5.63
C HIS A 74 -8.02 -1.59 -4.62
N ALA A 75 -7.53 -2.07 -3.47
CA ALA A 75 -8.39 -2.60 -2.41
C ALA A 75 -9.35 -1.53 -1.86
N GLN A 76 -8.85 -0.31 -1.63
CA GLN A 76 -9.68 0.82 -1.18
C GLN A 76 -10.71 1.26 -2.24
N ASP A 77 -10.33 1.27 -3.51
CA ASP A 77 -11.22 1.63 -4.62
C ASP A 77 -12.33 0.59 -4.79
N ILE A 78 -12.04 -0.70 -4.65
CA ILE A 78 -13.08 -1.75 -4.65
C ILE A 78 -14.08 -1.53 -3.51
N LEU A 79 -13.60 -1.20 -2.31
CA LEU A 79 -14.47 -0.91 -1.16
C LEU A 79 -15.31 0.36 -1.40
N ARG A 80 -14.72 1.38 -2.03
CA ARG A 80 -15.39 2.64 -2.37
C ARG A 80 -16.46 2.43 -3.43
N VAL A 81 -16.15 1.73 -4.53
CA VAL A 81 -17.11 1.40 -5.59
C VAL A 81 -18.25 0.54 -5.03
N ARG A 82 -17.95 -0.41 -4.14
CA ARG A 82 -18.98 -1.20 -3.45
C ARG A 82 -19.90 -0.31 -2.61
N ARG A 83 -19.36 0.69 -1.91
CA ARG A 83 -20.15 1.65 -1.12
C ARG A 83 -21.04 2.51 -2.03
N GLU A 84 -20.51 3.03 -3.13
CA GLU A 84 -21.24 3.87 -4.09
C GLU A 84 -22.34 3.08 -4.81
N PHE A 85 -22.07 1.83 -5.21
CA PHE A 85 -23.05 0.99 -5.89
C PHE A 85 -24.18 0.52 -4.97
N ASN A 86 -23.91 0.38 -3.67
CA ASN A 86 -24.89 -0.01 -2.65
C ASN A 86 -25.85 1.14 -2.27
N TRP A 87 -25.51 2.40 -2.58
CA TRP A 87 -26.44 3.54 -2.43
C TRP A 87 -27.51 3.60 -3.53
N SER A 88 -27.22 3.03 -4.72
CA SER A 88 -28.12 3.11 -5.87
C SER A 88 -29.17 1.99 -5.93
N ARG A 89 -29.08 0.96 -5.07
CA ARG A 89 -29.98 -0.20 -5.07
C ARG A 89 -30.53 -0.51 -3.67
N GLY A 90 -31.49 0.28 -3.20
CA GLY A 90 -32.36 -0.09 -2.06
C GLY A 90 -31.66 -0.23 -0.70
N PRO A 91 -32.42 -0.47 0.39
CA PRO A 91 -31.90 -0.36 1.75
C PRO A 91 -30.69 -1.28 1.99
N ALA A 92 -29.60 -0.63 2.39
CA ALA A 92 -28.25 -1.14 2.55
C ALA A 92 -28.13 -2.21 3.64
N ILE A 93 -28.29 -3.49 3.28
CA ILE A 93 -28.02 -4.62 4.19
C ILE A 93 -26.64 -5.28 3.90
N ALA A 94 -25.95 -4.87 2.83
CA ALA A 94 -24.80 -5.64 2.32
C ALA A 94 -23.41 -5.34 2.92
N ASN A 95 -23.28 -4.40 3.86
CA ASN A 95 -22.00 -4.12 4.53
C ASN A 95 -22.12 -4.44 6.03
N SER A 96 -21.37 -5.45 6.50
CA SER A 96 -21.49 -6.02 7.85
C SER A 96 -21.23 -5.05 9.01
N GLU A 97 -20.56 -3.93 8.75
CA GLU A 97 -20.26 -2.91 9.77
C GLU A 97 -21.50 -2.09 10.17
N ASP A 98 -22.32 -1.68 9.19
CA ASP A 98 -23.53 -0.89 9.46
C ASP A 98 -24.65 -1.76 10.05
N PHE A 99 -24.70 -3.04 9.68
CA PHE A 99 -25.67 -3.98 10.22
C PHE A 99 -25.46 -4.24 11.72
N GLY A 100 -24.20 -4.34 12.16
CA GLY A 100 -23.86 -4.50 13.57
C GLY A 100 -24.27 -3.29 14.40
N PHE A 101 -24.06 -2.07 13.87
CA PHE A 101 -24.49 -0.84 14.53
C PHE A 101 -26.02 -0.73 14.59
N LEU A 102 -26.71 -1.06 13.51
CA LEU A 102 -28.18 -1.05 13.45
C LEU A 102 -28.78 -2.03 14.47
N LEU A 103 -28.28 -3.27 14.54
CA LEU A 103 -28.73 -4.26 15.52
C LEU A 103 -28.48 -3.81 16.96
N LEU A 104 -27.35 -3.15 17.21
CA LEU A 104 -27.03 -2.61 18.53
C LEU A 104 -28.02 -1.51 18.94
N VAL A 105 -28.34 -0.58 18.04
CA VAL A 105 -29.33 0.48 18.31
C VAL A 105 -30.72 -0.10 18.51
N ILE A 106 -31.17 -1.01 17.63
CA ILE A 106 -32.49 -1.65 17.75
C ILE A 106 -32.59 -2.45 19.05
N GLY A 107 -31.57 -3.27 19.36
CA GLY A 107 -31.54 -4.07 20.58
C GLY A 107 -31.59 -3.21 21.85
N LEU A 108 -30.86 -2.09 21.86
CA LEU A 108 -30.89 -1.12 22.96
C LEU A 108 -32.28 -0.47 23.12
N VAL A 109 -32.90 -0.03 22.02
CA VAL A 109 -34.23 0.60 22.05
C VAL A 109 -35.28 -0.38 22.57
N VAL A 110 -35.27 -1.63 22.09
CA VAL A 110 -36.18 -2.68 22.58
C VAL A 110 -35.97 -2.94 24.07
N ALA A 111 -34.72 -3.08 24.52
CA ALA A 111 -34.42 -3.31 25.93
C ALA A 111 -34.90 -2.16 26.84
N VAL A 112 -34.71 -0.90 26.43
CA VAL A 112 -35.20 0.28 27.17
C VAL A 112 -36.72 0.32 27.18
N MET A 113 -37.38 0.06 26.05
CA MET A 113 -38.84 0.05 25.97
C MET A 113 -39.45 -1.04 26.84
N SER A 114 -38.85 -2.23 26.93
CA SER A 114 -39.29 -3.31 27.82
C SER A 114 -39.19 -2.92 29.29
N LEU A 115 -38.13 -2.19 29.69
CA LEU A 115 -37.96 -1.69 31.06
C LEU A 115 -39.05 -0.66 31.43
N VAL A 116 -39.40 0.24 30.51
CA VAL A 116 -40.40 1.30 30.75
C VAL A 116 -41.81 0.73 30.87
N HIS A 117 -42.17 -0.27 30.06
CA HIS A 117 -43.52 -0.83 30.04
C HIS A 117 -43.74 -1.94 31.07
N GLY A 118 -42.72 -2.30 31.86
CA GLY A 118 -42.83 -3.34 32.89
C GLY A 118 -43.13 -4.75 32.34
N LEU A 119 -43.03 -4.94 31.03
CA LEU A 119 -43.18 -6.22 30.35
C LEU A 119 -41.90 -7.04 30.58
N PHE A 120 -41.84 -7.71 31.73
CA PHE A 120 -40.82 -8.72 32.09
C PHE A 120 -41.01 -10.03 31.29
N PHE A 121 -41.20 -9.93 29.97
CA PHE A 121 -41.45 -11.04 29.05
C PHE A 121 -40.20 -11.32 28.18
N PRO A 122 -40.10 -12.49 27.52
CA PRO A 122 -38.93 -12.97 26.75
C PRO A 122 -38.41 -12.01 25.67
N GLU A 123 -39.20 -11.01 25.29
CA GLU A 123 -38.82 -9.95 24.35
C GLU A 123 -37.59 -9.15 24.83
N SER A 124 -37.45 -8.93 26.14
CA SER A 124 -36.27 -8.27 26.73
C SER A 124 -34.97 -9.07 26.52
N LEU A 125 -35.04 -10.41 26.57
CA LEU A 125 -33.91 -11.29 26.28
C LEU A 125 -33.51 -11.23 24.81
N VAL A 126 -34.48 -11.12 23.90
CA VAL A 126 -34.20 -10.99 22.46
C VAL A 126 -33.49 -9.66 22.16
N GLY A 127 -33.95 -8.55 22.73
CA GLY A 127 -33.29 -7.24 22.60
C GLY A 127 -31.85 -7.26 23.12
N LEU A 128 -31.63 -7.85 24.29
CA LEU A 128 -30.29 -8.01 24.87
C LEU A 128 -29.38 -8.89 24.00
N ALA A 129 -29.89 -10.02 23.49
CA ALA A 129 -29.12 -10.91 22.63
C ALA A 129 -28.71 -10.21 21.33
N MET A 130 -29.60 -9.46 20.70
CA MET A 130 -29.29 -8.66 19.50
C MET A 130 -28.23 -7.59 19.77
N ALA A 131 -28.31 -6.91 20.92
CA ALA A 131 -27.30 -5.92 21.31
C ALA A 131 -25.91 -6.56 21.49
N VAL A 132 -25.84 -7.71 22.17
CA VAL A 132 -24.58 -8.47 22.36
C VAL A 132 -24.00 -8.94 21.02
N ILE A 133 -24.84 -9.47 20.12
CA ILE A 133 -24.42 -9.87 18.76
C ILE A 133 -23.87 -8.66 18.01
N GLY A 134 -24.54 -7.50 18.08
CA GLY A 134 -24.07 -6.26 17.47
C GLY A 134 -22.69 -5.82 17.97
N VAL A 135 -22.43 -5.92 19.27
CA VAL A 135 -21.11 -5.63 19.86
C VAL A 135 -20.05 -6.61 19.33
N ILE A 136 -20.31 -7.92 19.35
CA ILE A 136 -19.35 -8.93 18.91
C ILE A 136 -18.99 -8.75 17.42
N CYS A 137 -19.99 -8.50 16.57
CA CYS A 137 -19.77 -8.22 15.15
C CYS A 137 -18.89 -6.99 14.94
N ARG A 138 -19.09 -5.93 15.75
CA ARG A 138 -18.29 -4.71 15.69
C ARG A 138 -16.83 -4.96 16.10
N LEU A 139 -16.61 -5.67 17.21
CA LEU A 139 -15.26 -5.97 17.70
C LEU A 139 -14.45 -6.76 16.67
N LYS A 140 -15.06 -7.80 16.07
CA LYS A 140 -14.40 -8.61 15.03
C LYS A 140 -14.09 -7.82 13.75
N GLY A 141 -14.96 -6.88 13.36
CA GLY A 141 -14.72 -5.99 12.22
C GLY A 141 -13.52 -5.06 12.44
N CYS A 142 -13.41 -4.49 13.63
CA CYS A 142 -12.27 -3.64 14.00
C CYS A 142 -10.94 -4.40 14.03
N GLU A 143 -10.93 -5.66 14.48
CA GLU A 143 -9.71 -6.47 14.51
C GLU A 143 -9.21 -6.83 13.11
N ALA A 144 -10.11 -7.18 12.19
CA ALA A 144 -9.74 -7.56 10.83
C ALA A 144 -9.10 -6.38 10.08
N THR A 145 -9.70 -5.20 10.18
CA THR A 145 -9.20 -3.98 9.54
C THR A 145 -7.89 -3.51 10.17
N ALA A 146 -7.79 -3.50 11.51
CA ALA A 146 -6.56 -3.12 12.20
C ALA A 146 -5.39 -4.06 11.88
N LYS A 147 -5.64 -5.37 11.72
CA LYS A 147 -4.61 -6.33 11.36
C LYS A 147 -4.08 -6.11 9.95
N GLU A 148 -4.97 -5.87 8.99
CA GLU A 148 -4.59 -5.60 7.60
C GLU A 148 -3.76 -4.31 7.48
N GLU A 149 -4.15 -3.26 8.22
CA GLU A 149 -3.38 -2.02 8.28
C GLU A 149 -2.00 -2.21 8.91
N ALA A 150 -1.92 -2.98 9.99
CA ALA A 150 -0.65 -3.28 10.65
C ALA A 150 0.28 -4.11 9.74
N ASP A 151 -0.25 -5.09 9.02
CA ASP A 151 0.53 -5.93 8.09
C ASP A 151 1.06 -5.11 6.90
N TYR A 152 0.24 -4.22 6.32
CA TYR A 152 0.72 -3.29 5.30
C TYR A 152 1.80 -2.34 5.85
N ALA A 153 1.58 -1.75 7.03
CA ALA A 153 2.52 -0.79 7.61
C ALA A 153 3.89 -1.43 7.87
N ARG A 154 3.90 -2.67 8.37
CA ARG A 154 5.12 -3.47 8.56
C ARG A 154 5.85 -3.73 7.25
N ARG A 155 5.15 -4.21 6.21
CA ARG A 155 5.77 -4.48 4.89
C ARG A 155 6.33 -3.22 4.26
N ARG A 156 5.62 -2.10 4.36
CA ARG A 156 6.08 -0.80 3.85
C ARG A 156 7.33 -0.32 4.59
N GLN A 157 7.35 -0.41 5.92
CA GLN A 157 8.53 -0.03 6.71
C GLN A 157 9.74 -0.91 6.40
N ASP A 158 9.56 -2.22 6.22
CA ASP A 158 10.63 -3.14 5.82
C ASP A 158 11.24 -2.74 4.47
N LEU A 159 10.42 -2.51 3.44
CA LEU A 159 10.90 -2.07 2.12
C LEU A 159 11.62 -0.72 2.17
N VAL A 160 11.06 0.26 2.89
CA VAL A 160 11.69 1.59 3.06
C VAL A 160 13.02 1.48 3.78
N SER A 161 13.10 0.65 4.83
CA SER A 161 14.34 0.46 5.59
C SER A 161 15.45 -0.18 4.74
N ARG A 162 15.11 -1.13 3.85
CA ARG A 162 16.07 -1.74 2.92
C ARG A 162 16.55 -0.76 1.86
N ILE A 163 15.66 0.07 1.34
CA ILE A 163 16.04 1.14 0.40
C ILE A 163 17.01 2.10 1.08
N HIS A 164 16.71 2.52 2.31
CA HIS A 164 17.59 3.43 3.07
C HIS A 164 18.96 2.81 3.35
N ALA A 165 19.01 1.52 3.72
CA ALA A 165 20.26 0.80 3.96
C ALA A 165 21.15 0.70 2.71
N LEU A 166 20.55 0.50 1.53
CA LEU A 166 21.29 0.45 0.26
C LEU A 166 21.71 1.85 -0.23
N GLN A 167 20.98 2.90 0.13
CA GLN A 167 21.31 4.28 -0.23
C GLN A 167 22.42 4.88 0.62
N HIS A 168 22.58 4.44 1.88
CA HIS A 168 23.58 4.93 2.82
C HIS A 168 24.47 3.79 3.34
N PRO A 169 25.27 3.13 2.48
CA PRO A 169 26.10 2.01 2.89
C PRO A 169 27.24 2.40 3.84
N SER A 170 27.67 3.67 3.84
CA SER A 170 28.82 4.16 4.64
C SER A 170 28.53 4.39 6.11
N ASP A 171 27.25 4.48 6.50
CA ASP A 171 26.89 4.87 7.87
C ASP A 171 26.82 3.66 8.82
N GLY A 172 27.07 2.45 8.29
CA GLY A 172 26.96 1.17 9.02
C GLY A 172 28.30 0.54 9.46
N GLU A 173 29.46 1.05 9.04
CA GLU A 173 30.76 0.52 9.52
C GLU A 173 31.15 1.01 10.92
N ASP A 174 30.44 2.00 11.47
CA ASP A 174 30.75 2.61 12.76
C ASP A 174 29.78 2.18 13.90
N ALA A 175 29.63 0.87 14.16
CA ALA A 175 29.10 0.36 15.44
C ALA A 175 29.40 -1.13 15.68
N PRO A 176 29.68 -1.59 16.92
CA PRO A 176 30.64 -1.16 17.91
C PRO A 176 31.55 -2.34 18.30
N SER A 177 32.51 -2.72 17.46
CA SER A 177 33.49 -3.77 17.80
C SER A 177 34.49 -3.35 18.89
N ALA A 178 34.48 -2.08 19.32
CA ALA A 178 35.32 -1.57 20.41
C ALA A 178 34.85 -1.97 21.82
N LYS A 179 33.58 -2.32 22.05
CA LYS A 179 33.08 -2.65 23.41
C LYS A 179 33.30 -4.11 23.85
N LEU A 180 33.79 -4.98 22.97
CA LEU A 180 34.07 -6.39 23.31
C LEU A 180 35.53 -6.66 23.72
N ARG A 181 36.45 -5.68 23.58
CA ARG A 181 37.84 -5.83 24.05
C ARG A 181 38.09 -5.38 25.48
N GLU A 182 37.17 -4.65 26.12
CA GLU A 182 37.37 -4.17 27.50
C GLU A 182 36.85 -5.13 28.58
N LYS A 183 36.14 -6.21 28.20
CA LYS A 183 35.60 -7.22 29.14
C LYS A 183 36.39 -8.53 29.22
N VAL A 184 37.53 -8.64 28.53
CA VAL A 184 38.40 -9.83 28.57
C VAL A 184 39.71 -9.55 29.35
N GLY A 185 39.82 -8.38 30.00
CA GLY A 185 41.04 -7.91 30.66
C GLY A 185 40.92 -7.56 32.14
N GLN A 186 39.91 -8.06 32.86
CA GLN A 186 39.82 -7.97 34.33
C GLN A 186 39.42 -9.31 34.93
#